data_AF-A0A847N4M3-F1
#
_entry.id   AF-A0A847N4M3-F1
#
_cell.length_a   1.000
_cell.length_b   1.000
_cell.length_c   1.000
_cell.angle_alpha   90.00
_cell.angle_beta   90.00
_cell.angle_gamma   90.00
#
_symmetry.space_group_name_H-M   'P 1'
#
loop_
_entity.id
_entity.type
_entity.pdbx_description
1 polymer ?
#
loop_
_entity_poly.entity_id
_entity_poly.type
_entity_poly.pdbx_seq_one_letter_code
_entity_poly.pdbx_strand_id
1 'polypeptide(L)'
;MDMFKRELAPLSADAWAEIETRAKEVLLSRLTARKVVDVEGPKGLDFTVISEGRLTLVDDGDVKAGTYNALPLTEARIRFSLNKWELDNLARGAKDIDFDTLDAALEKLALFEEQAIYNG
;
A
#
# COMPACT_ATOMS: atom_id res chain seq x y z
N MET A 1 11.84 -15.78 -0.28
CA MET A 1 12.59 -14.54 -0.05
C MET A 1 11.55 -13.43 0.00
N ASP A 2 11.40 -12.77 1.15
CA ASP A 2 10.38 -11.73 1.34
C ASP A 2 10.64 -10.56 0.37
N MET A 3 9.61 -10.15 -0.37
CA MET A 3 9.70 -9.08 -1.38
C MET A 3 10.19 -7.76 -0.75
N PHE A 4 9.85 -7.53 0.52
CA PHE A 4 10.17 -6.29 1.23
C PHE A 4 11.60 -6.24 1.77
N LYS A 5 12.32 -7.37 1.73
CA LYS A 5 13.75 -7.46 2.12
C LYS A 5 14.09 -6.79 3.46
N ARG A 6 13.17 -6.87 4.44
CA ARG A 6 13.30 -6.22 5.76
C ARG A 6 14.57 -6.63 6.49
N GLU A 7 14.99 -7.88 6.32
CA GLU A 7 16.20 -8.46 6.91
C GLU A 7 17.51 -7.82 6.41
N LEU A 8 17.49 -7.13 5.26
CA LEU A 8 18.66 -6.40 4.76
C LEU A 8 18.82 -5.02 5.40
N ALA A 9 17.75 -4.50 6.03
CA ALA A 9 17.81 -3.21 6.71
C ALA A 9 18.51 -3.38 8.07
N PRO A 10 19.52 -2.55 8.40
CA PRO A 10 20.24 -2.63 9.67
C PRO A 10 19.43 -1.99 10.80
N LEU A 11 18.25 -2.54 11.09
CA LEU A 11 17.31 -2.10 12.13
C LEU A 11 17.01 -3.25 13.08
N SER A 12 16.80 -2.94 14.36
CA SER A 12 16.34 -3.94 15.33
C SER A 12 14.88 -4.33 15.09
N ALA A 13 14.46 -5.46 15.65
CA ALA A 13 13.05 -5.88 15.62
C ALA A 13 12.15 -4.85 16.31
N ASP A 14 12.60 -4.27 17.42
CA ASP A 14 11.85 -3.26 18.16
C ASP A 14 11.66 -1.97 17.34
N ALA A 15 12.70 -1.53 16.61
CA ALA A 15 12.60 -0.37 15.72
C ALA A 15 11.59 -0.61 14.58
N TRP A 16 11.57 -1.83 14.01
CA TRP A 16 10.56 -2.19 13.03
C TRP A 16 9.14 -2.19 13.60
N ALA A 17 8.95 -2.76 14.81
CA ALA A 17 7.65 -2.79 15.47
C ALA A 17 7.11 -1.38 15.75
N GLU A 18 7.97 -0.45 16.16
CA GLU A 18 7.57 0.94 16.38
C GLU A 18 7.15 1.62 15.06
N ILE A 19 7.95 1.46 14.00
CA ILE A 19 7.64 2.00 12.66
C ILE A 19 6.28 1.47 12.17
N GLU A 20 6.02 0.18 12.32
CA GLU A 20 4.75 -0.44 11.92
C GLU A 20 3.57 0.06 12.75
N THR A 21 3.77 0.23 14.06
CA THR A 21 2.75 0.75 14.98
C THR A 21 2.37 2.17 14.60
N ARG A 22 3.38 3.05 14.43
CA ARG A 22 3.15 4.43 13.99
C ARG A 22 2.46 4.48 12.63
N ALA A 23 2.92 3.65 11.69
CA ALA A 23 2.35 3.62 10.35
C ALA A 23 0.87 3.22 10.35
N LYS A 24 0.52 2.22 11.17
CA LYS A 24 -0.87 1.78 11.34
C LYS A 24 -1.75 2.88 11.93
N GLU A 25 -1.28 3.60 12.95
CA GLU A 25 -2.02 4.72 13.55
C GLU A 25 -2.32 5.82 12.54
N VAL A 26 -1.31 6.24 11.79
CA VAL A 26 -1.46 7.29 10.77
C VAL A 26 -2.43 6.86 9.69
N LEU A 27 -2.27 5.66 9.12
CA LEU A 27 -3.17 5.16 8.06
C LEU A 27 -4.62 5.01 8.55
N LEU A 28 -4.86 4.44 9.73
CA LEU A 28 -6.21 4.29 10.28
C LEU A 28 -6.89 5.64 10.57
N SER A 29 -6.11 6.68 10.89
CA SER A 29 -6.64 8.01 11.11
C SER A 29 -7.07 8.71 9.81
N ARG A 30 -6.41 8.41 8.67
CA ARG A 30 -6.59 9.12 7.38
C ARG A 30 -7.43 8.36 6.36
N LEU A 31 -7.45 7.03 6.38
CA LEU A 31 -8.23 6.22 5.45
C LEU A 31 -9.71 6.23 5.85
N THR A 32 -10.47 7.18 5.32
CA THR A 32 -11.89 7.34 5.65
C THR A 32 -12.78 6.50 4.74
N ALA A 33 -12.39 6.31 3.48
CA ALA A 33 -13.16 5.54 2.51
C ALA A 33 -13.31 4.08 2.95
N ARG A 34 -12.28 3.47 3.54
CA ARG A 34 -12.33 2.10 4.07
C ARG A 34 -13.31 1.89 5.22
N LYS A 35 -13.85 2.97 5.82
CA LYS A 35 -14.91 2.87 6.84
C LYS A 35 -16.29 2.69 6.22
N VAL A 36 -16.44 3.02 4.94
CA VAL A 36 -17.72 2.98 4.22
C VAL A 36 -17.77 1.95 3.10
N VAL A 37 -16.63 1.54 2.56
CA VAL A 37 -16.54 0.50 1.53
C VAL A 37 -16.12 -0.84 2.11
N ASP A 38 -16.56 -1.93 1.49
CA ASP A 38 -16.08 -3.27 1.80
C ASP A 38 -14.69 -3.50 1.21
N VAL A 39 -13.80 -4.08 2.00
CA VAL A 39 -12.42 -4.41 1.58
C VAL A 39 -12.33 -5.91 1.33
N GLU A 40 -12.22 -6.31 0.06
CA GLU A 40 -12.07 -7.71 -0.34
C GLU A 40 -10.59 -8.05 -0.59
N GLY A 41 -9.96 -8.79 0.32
CA GLY A 41 -8.57 -9.20 0.18
C GLY A 41 -7.95 -9.65 1.50
N PRO A 42 -6.62 -9.88 1.55
CA PRO A 42 -5.64 -9.72 0.47
C PRO A 42 -5.64 -10.91 -0.52
N LYS A 43 -5.61 -10.63 -1.83
CA LYS A 43 -5.59 -11.64 -2.90
C LYS A 43 -4.18 -12.11 -3.32
N GLY A 44 -3.14 -11.53 -2.72
CA GLY A 44 -1.74 -11.86 -2.99
C GLY A 44 -1.14 -11.04 -4.13
N LEU A 45 0.19 -11.16 -4.32
CA LEU A 45 0.96 -10.41 -5.33
C LEU A 45 0.73 -10.89 -6.76
N ASP A 46 0.30 -12.15 -6.94
CA ASP A 46 0.02 -12.73 -8.26
C ASP A 46 -1.31 -12.24 -8.84
N PHE A 47 -2.14 -11.58 -8.02
CA PHE A 47 -3.41 -11.01 -8.43
C PHE A 47 -3.18 -9.64 -9.07
N THR A 48 -3.33 -9.55 -10.39
CA THR A 48 -2.99 -8.36 -11.18
C THR A 48 -4.18 -7.66 -11.81
N VAL A 49 -5.32 -8.35 -11.95
CA VAL A 49 -6.48 -7.86 -12.69
C VAL A 49 -7.78 -8.43 -12.13
N ILE A 50 -8.82 -7.59 -12.10
CA ILE A 50 -10.19 -8.00 -11.78
C ILE A 50 -10.97 -8.11 -13.10
N SER A 51 -11.58 -9.27 -13.36
CA SER A 51 -12.47 -9.42 -14.52
C SER A 51 -13.81 -8.74 -14.26
N GLU A 52 -14.29 -7.93 -15.21
CA GLU A 52 -15.61 -7.29 -15.13
C GLU A 52 -16.75 -8.25 -15.51
N GLY A 53 -16.43 -9.47 -15.95
CA GLY A 53 -17.41 -10.45 -16.41
C GLY A 53 -18.08 -10.08 -17.74
N ARG A 54 -17.55 -9.09 -18.47
CA ARG A 54 -18.04 -8.65 -19.78
C ARG A 54 -17.00 -8.90 -20.86
N LEU A 55 -17.50 -9.06 -22.08
CA LEU A 55 -16.69 -9.25 -23.29
C LEU A 55 -16.91 -8.06 -24.23
N THR A 56 -15.82 -7.55 -24.81
CA THR A 56 -15.86 -6.64 -25.95
C THR A 56 -15.62 -7.44 -27.21
N LEU A 57 -16.58 -7.44 -28.14
CA LEU A 57 -16.48 -8.17 -29.41
C LEU A 57 -15.46 -7.47 -30.32
N VAL A 58 -14.57 -8.26 -30.92
CA VAL A 58 -13.49 -7.75 -31.78
C VAL A 58 -13.77 -8.01 -33.25
N ASP A 59 -14.57 -9.04 -33.59
CA ASP A 59 -14.87 -9.39 -34.99
C ASP A 59 -16.29 -10.00 -35.15
N ASP A 60 -16.87 -9.80 -36.33
CA ASP A 60 -18.19 -10.32 -36.76
C ASP A 60 -18.10 -11.17 -38.04
N GLY A 61 -16.93 -11.74 -38.33
CA GLY A 61 -16.78 -12.81 -39.32
C GLY A 61 -17.42 -14.15 -38.91
N ASP A 62 -17.16 -15.22 -39.66
CA ASP A 62 -17.72 -16.56 -39.40
C ASP A 62 -17.32 -17.14 -38.03
N VAL A 63 -16.21 -16.67 -37.45
CA VAL A 63 -15.77 -16.98 -36.09
C VAL A 63 -15.86 -15.70 -35.25
N LYS A 64 -16.77 -15.68 -34.27
CA LYS A 64 -16.93 -14.54 -33.36
C LYS A 64 -15.87 -14.58 -32.26
N ALA A 65 -15.08 -13.52 -32.16
CA ALA A 65 -14.06 -13.34 -31.13
C ALA A 65 -14.40 -12.16 -30.21
N GLY A 66 -14.06 -12.28 -28.93
CA GLY A 66 -14.21 -11.21 -27.95
C GLY A 66 -13.10 -11.23 -26.91
N THR A 67 -12.74 -10.06 -26.41
CA THR A 67 -11.76 -9.89 -25.33
C THR A 67 -12.48 -9.63 -24.00
N TYR A 68 -11.96 -10.20 -22.92
CA TYR A 68 -12.48 -9.93 -21.60
C TYR A 68 -12.14 -8.51 -21.17
N ASN A 69 -13.15 -7.78 -20.70
CA ASN A 69 -12.92 -6.52 -20.03
C ASN A 69 -12.40 -6.82 -18.62
N ALA A 70 -11.26 -6.21 -18.31
CA ALA A 70 -10.53 -6.49 -17.10
C ALA A 70 -9.96 -5.18 -16.56
N LEU A 71 -10.19 -4.93 -15.27
CA LEU A 71 -9.71 -3.76 -14.55
C LEU A 71 -8.34 -4.08 -13.93
N PRO A 72 -7.25 -3.47 -14.42
CA PRO A 72 -5.91 -3.70 -13.86
C PRO A 72 -5.79 -3.07 -12.48
N LEU A 73 -5.09 -3.76 -11.57
CA LEU A 73 -4.78 -3.21 -10.26
C LEU A 73 -3.65 -2.18 -10.35
N THR A 74 -3.68 -1.21 -9.45
CA THR A 74 -2.64 -0.17 -9.34
C THR A 74 -1.71 -0.47 -8.17
N GLU A 75 -0.40 -0.53 -8.45
CA GLU A 75 0.63 -0.63 -7.41
C GLU A 75 1.16 0.75 -7.05
N ALA A 76 0.92 1.20 -5.82
CA ALA A 76 1.45 2.45 -5.29
C ALA A 76 2.67 2.21 -4.39
N ARG A 77 3.75 2.97 -4.61
CA ARG A 77 4.96 2.90 -3.79
C ARG A 77 5.43 4.31 -3.43
N ILE A 78 5.71 4.54 -2.15
CA ILE A 78 6.35 5.76 -1.68
C ILE A 78 7.65 5.42 -0.93
N ARG A 79 8.68 6.23 -1.17
CA ARG A 79 9.97 6.12 -0.49
C ARG A 79 10.06 7.19 0.58
N PHE A 80 10.59 6.80 1.74
CA PHE A 80 10.91 7.70 2.83
C PHE A 80 12.32 7.41 3.35
N SER A 81 12.84 8.27 4.21
CA SER A 81 14.18 8.12 4.77
C SER A 81 14.14 8.49 6.25
N LEU A 82 14.75 7.65 7.08
CA LEU A 82 14.84 7.85 8.52
C LEU A 82 16.32 7.90 8.93
N ASN A 83 16.59 8.67 9.98
CA ASN A 83 17.93 8.71 10.55
C ASN A 83 18.16 7.47 11.41
N LYS A 84 19.13 6.64 11.02
CA LYS A 84 19.49 5.43 11.76
C LYS A 84 19.94 5.74 13.19
N TRP A 85 20.73 6.80 13.38
CA TRP A 85 21.23 7.15 14.71
C TRP A 85 20.08 7.49 15.67
N GLU A 86 19.04 8.12 15.13
CA GLU A 86 17.81 8.43 15.88
C GLU A 86 17.06 7.15 16.26
N LEU A 87 16.90 6.23 15.31
CA LEU A 87 16.26 4.93 15.56
C LEU A 87 17.04 4.09 16.59
N ASP A 88 18.38 4.19 16.62
CA ASP A 88 19.20 3.52 17.62
C ASP A 88 18.95 4.08 19.04
N ASN A 89 18.43 5.31 19.18
CA ASN A 89 18.02 5.86 20.48
C ASN A 89 16.79 5.13 21.06
N LEU A 90 15.97 4.50 20.22
CA LEU A 90 14.84 3.68 20.69
C LEU A 90 15.33 2.50 21.54
N ALA A 91 16.43 1.87 21.13
CA ALA A 91 17.08 0.81 21.92
C ALA A 91 17.67 1.34 23.25
N ARG A 92 17.89 2.64 23.36
CA ARG A 92 18.33 3.32 24.59
C ARG A 92 17.14 3.78 25.47
N GLY A 93 15.91 3.58 25.03
CA GLY A 93 14.68 3.95 25.74
C GLY A 93 14.15 5.35 25.42
N ALA A 94 14.64 6.01 24.37
CA ALA A 94 14.05 7.25 23.88
C ALA A 94 12.63 6.99 23.35
N LYS A 95 11.71 7.93 23.63
CA LYS A 95 10.29 7.83 23.25
C LYS A 95 9.88 8.89 22.22
N ASP A 96 10.77 9.82 21.94
CA ASP A 96 10.60 11.01 21.11
C ASP A 96 11.36 10.87 19.79
N ILE A 97 11.21 9.72 19.13
CA ILE A 97 11.84 9.47 17.84
C ILE A 97 11.15 10.30 16.75
N ASP A 98 11.95 10.94 15.90
CA ASP A 98 11.47 11.69 14.75
C ASP A 98 10.97 10.74 13.64
N PHE A 99 9.64 10.74 13.45
CA PHE A 99 8.94 10.01 12.40
C PHE A 99 8.28 10.94 11.37
N ASP A 100 8.64 12.22 11.31
CA ASP A 100 7.96 13.21 10.47
C ASP A 100 7.99 12.82 8.98
N THR A 101 9.10 12.25 8.52
CA THR A 101 9.25 11.80 7.12
C THR A 101 8.40 10.57 6.80
N LEU A 102 8.20 9.68 7.78
CA LEU A 102 7.32 8.52 7.66
C LEU A 102 5.86 8.98 7.60
N ASP A 103 5.46 9.83 8.53
CA ASP A 103 4.10 10.36 8.62
C ASP A 103 3.71 11.11 7.33
N ALA A 104 4.60 11.97 6.82
CA ALA A 104 4.38 12.70 5.57
C ALA A 104 4.27 11.77 4.34
N ALA A 105 5.02 10.66 4.32
CA ALA A 105 4.92 9.67 3.25
C ALA A 105 3.60 8.90 3.32
N LEU A 106 3.19 8.47 4.52
CA LEU A 106 1.94 7.75 4.74
C LEU A 106 0.72 8.63 4.44
N GLU A 107 0.78 9.91 4.79
CA GLU A 107 -0.28 10.87 4.46
C GLU A 107 -0.48 10.98 2.95
N LYS A 108 0.59 11.10 2.17
CA LYS A 108 0.51 11.14 0.70
C LYS A 108 -0.06 9.86 0.12
N LEU A 109 0.33 8.70 0.68
CA LEU A 109 -0.18 7.40 0.24
C LEU A 109 -1.68 7.25 0.55
N ALA A 110 -2.11 7.64 1.74
CA ALA A 110 -3.52 7.61 2.13
C ALA A 110 -4.34 8.55 1.24
N LEU A 111 -3.84 9.77 0.98
CA LEU A 111 -4.51 10.71 0.07
C LEU A 111 -4.64 10.16 -1.35
N PHE A 112 -3.63 9.47 -1.86
CA PHE A 112 -3.69 8.82 -3.17
C PHE A 112 -4.81 7.79 -3.24
N GLU A 113 -4.95 6.94 -2.21
CA GLU A 113 -6.04 5.96 -2.14
C GLU A 113 -7.42 6.63 -2.04
N GLU A 114 -7.58 7.62 -1.15
CA GLU A 114 -8.85 8.33 -1.00
C GLU A 114 -9.25 9.05 -2.29
N GLN A 115 -8.31 9.70 -2.97
CA GLN A 115 -8.58 10.37 -4.24
C GLN A 115 -9.04 9.40 -5.33
N ALA A 116 -8.41 8.23 -5.44
CA ALA A 116 -8.83 7.19 -6.39
C ALA A 116 -10.25 6.68 -6.09
N ILE A 117 -10.61 6.53 -4.81
CA ILE A 117 -11.96 6.06 -4.43
C ILE A 117 -13.02 7.15 -4.67
N TYR A 118 -12.74 8.41 -4.32
CA TYR A 118 -13.73 9.49 -4.39
C TYR A 118 -13.89 10.08 -5.80
N ASN A 119 -12.81 10.18 -6.58
CA ASN A 119 -12.82 10.88 -7.87
C ASN A 119 -12.64 9.97 -9.08
N GLY A 120 -12.23 8.71 -8.88
CA GLY A 120 -11.86 7.79 -9.96
C GLY A 120 -10.40 7.96 -10.38
#